data_AF-A0ABD0PUK0-F1
#
_entry.id   AF-A0ABD0PUK0-F1
#
_cell.length_a   1.000
_cell.length_b   1.000
_cell.length_c   1.000
_cell.angle_alpha   90.00
_cell.angle_beta   90.00
_cell.angle_gamma   90.00
#
_symmetry.space_group_name_H-M   'P 1'
#
loop_
_entity.id
_entity.type
_entity.pdbx_description
1 polymer ?
#
loop_
_entity_poly.entity_id
_entity_poly.type
_entity_poly.pdbx_seq_one_letter_code
_entity_poly.pdbx_strand_id
1 'polypeptide(L)'
;MESAVPSDRGNYTCVVQNKYGTIRHTYQLDVLERSPHRPILQAGLPANQTVVVGSDVEFHCKVYSDAQPHIQWLKHIEVNGSQYGPNGAPYVNILK
;
A
#
# COMPACT_ATOMS: atom_id res chain seq x y z
N MET A 1 -12.26 -5.40 -20.41
CA MET A 1 -13.10 -5.18 -19.23
C MET A 1 -12.76 -3.79 -18.74
N GLU A 2 -13.67 -2.84 -18.86
CA GLU A 2 -13.45 -1.46 -18.42
C GLU A 2 -13.47 -1.38 -16.90
N SER A 3 -12.57 -0.59 -16.33
CA SER A 3 -12.52 -0.33 -14.89
C SER A 3 -13.68 0.56 -14.48
N ALA A 4 -14.35 0.23 -13.38
CA ALA A 4 -15.39 1.08 -12.81
C ALA A 4 -14.80 2.44 -12.39
N VAL A 5 -15.48 3.52 -12.75
CA VAL A 5 -15.12 4.90 -12.39
C VAL A 5 -16.06 5.43 -11.30
N PRO A 6 -15.66 6.45 -10.53
CA PRO A 6 -16.52 7.00 -9.47
C PRO A 6 -17.90 7.48 -9.95
N SER A 7 -18.03 7.87 -11.23
CA SER A 7 -19.32 8.24 -11.83
C SER A 7 -20.28 7.06 -12.02
N ASP A 8 -19.79 5.81 -11.93
CA ASP A 8 -20.63 4.60 -11.98
C ASP A 8 -21.28 4.30 -10.62
N ARG A 9 -21.05 5.12 -9.58
CA ARG A 9 -21.74 4.97 -8.30
C ARG A 9 -23.24 5.16 -8.47
N GLY A 10 -24.04 4.20 -8.00
CA GLY A 10 -25.50 4.30 -8.09
C GLY A 10 -26.25 3.02 -7.76
N ASN A 11 -27.56 3.06 -7.94
CA ASN A 11 -28.45 1.91 -7.74
C ASN A 11 -28.70 1.20 -9.06
N TYR A 12 -28.21 -0.03 -9.17
CA TYR A 12 -28.39 -0.87 -10.35
C TYR A 12 -29.52 -1.85 -10.09
N THR A 13 -30.51 -1.85 -10.98
CA THR A 13 -31.66 -2.77 -10.89
C THR A 13 -31.58 -3.82 -11.98
N CYS A 14 -31.42 -5.07 -11.59
CA CYS A 14 -31.60 -6.20 -12.48
C CYS A 14 -33.10 -6.44 -12.67
N VAL A 15 -33.54 -6.46 -13.94
CA VAL A 15 -34.94 -6.72 -14.32
C VAL A 15 -34.95 -7.98 -15.18
N VAL A 16 -35.62 -9.02 -14.71
CA VAL A 16 -35.84 -10.25 -15.48
C VAL A 16 -37.31 -10.37 -15.77
N GLN A 17 -37.66 -10.47 -17.05
CA GLN A 17 -39.04 -10.47 -17.52
C GLN A 17 -39.29 -11.65 -18.46
N ASN A 18 -40.44 -12.31 -18.29
CA ASN A 18 -40.99 -13.27 -19.23
C ASN A 18 -42.49 -13.00 -19.43
N LYS A 19 -43.16 -13.84 -20.24
CA LYS A 19 -44.61 -13.71 -20.48
C LYS A 19 -45.51 -13.92 -19.24
N TYR A 20 -44.96 -14.44 -18.16
CA TYR A 20 -45.68 -14.76 -16.93
C TYR A 20 -45.42 -13.76 -15.79
N GLY A 21 -44.47 -12.84 -15.94
CA GLY A 21 -44.21 -11.82 -14.94
C GLY A 21 -42.83 -11.17 -15.05
N THR A 22 -42.55 -10.30 -14.09
CA THR A 22 -41.31 -9.53 -13.98
C THR A 22 -40.80 -9.57 -12.55
N ILE A 23 -39.53 -9.90 -12.37
CA ILE A 23 -38.83 -9.79 -11.09
C ILE A 23 -37.76 -8.71 -11.17
N ARG A 24 -37.58 -7.97 -10.06
CA ARG A 24 -36.61 -6.88 -9.95
C ARG A 24 -35.78 -7.03 -8.69
N HIS A 25 -34.48 -6.81 -8.80
CA HIS A 25 -33.59 -6.75 -7.66
C HIS A 25 -32.65 -5.55 -7.80
N THR A 26 -32.58 -4.70 -6.79
CA THR A 26 -31.77 -3.48 -6.79
C THR A 26 -30.58 -3.64 -5.86
N TYR A 27 -29.39 -3.30 -6.36
CA TYR A 27 -28.14 -3.30 -5.62
C TYR A 27 -27.53 -1.89 -5.63
N GLN A 28 -26.96 -1.48 -4.50
CA GLN A 28 -26.23 -0.22 -4.39
C GLN A 28 -24.75 -0.46 -4.71
N LEU A 29 -24.29 0.07 -5.84
CA LEU A 29 -22.89 0.05 -6.22
C LEU A 29 -22.18 1.28 -5.65
N ASP A 30 -21.23 1.06 -4.76
CA ASP A 30 -20.30 2.09 -4.30
C ASP A 30 -18.93 1.89 -4.95
N VAL A 31 -18.52 2.86 -5.77
CA VAL A 31 -17.19 2.90 -6.37
C VAL A 31 -16.34 3.89 -5.59
N LEU A 32 -15.29 3.38 -4.95
CA LEU A 32 -14.31 4.21 -4.26
C LEU A 32 -13.24 4.66 -5.27
N GLU A 33 -13.01 5.97 -5.33
CA GLU A 33 -11.91 6.51 -6.09
C GLU A 33 -10.60 5.98 -5.49
N ARG A 34 -9.84 5.27 -6.32
CA ARG A 34 -8.48 4.87 -6.01
C ARG A 34 -7.58 5.73 -6.86
N SER A 35 -6.58 6.35 -6.23
CA SER A 35 -5.51 7.01 -6.94
C SER A 35 -4.36 6.02 -7.06
N PRO A 36 -4.24 5.28 -8.17
CA PRO A 36 -3.17 4.30 -8.35
C PRO A 36 -1.84 5.05 -8.38
N HIS A 37 -1.14 5.03 -7.25
CA HIS A 37 0.18 5.62 -7.13
C HIS A 37 1.11 4.61 -6.47
N ARG A 38 2.40 4.69 -6.82
CA ARG A 38 3.43 3.94 -6.08
C ARG A 38 3.35 4.33 -4.60
N PRO A 39 3.63 3.43 -3.64
CA PRO A 39 3.64 3.79 -2.22
C PRO A 39 4.57 4.98 -1.96
N ILE A 40 4.09 5.97 -1.21
CA ILE A 40 4.85 7.19 -0.90
C ILE A 40 5.19 7.17 0.58
N LEU A 41 6.48 7.25 0.89
CA LEU A 41 6.95 7.48 2.24
C LEU A 41 6.65 8.91 2.66
N GLN A 42 6.08 9.09 3.86
CA GLN A 42 5.87 10.41 4.41
C GLN A 42 7.20 11.14 4.56
N ALA A 43 7.30 12.35 4.00
CA ALA A 43 8.48 13.17 4.13
C ALA A 43 8.84 13.42 5.60
N GLY A 44 10.14 13.37 5.90
CA GLY A 44 10.66 13.51 7.26
C GLY A 44 10.62 12.24 8.10
N LEU A 45 10.10 11.12 7.58
CA LEU A 45 10.11 9.82 8.24
C LEU A 45 10.78 8.75 7.35
N PRO A 46 11.48 7.75 7.94
CA PRO A 46 11.90 7.71 9.35
C PRO A 46 12.93 8.82 9.66
N ALA A 47 12.77 9.47 10.81
CA ALA A 47 13.66 10.54 11.24
C ALA A 47 14.92 9.99 11.92
N ASN A 48 16.02 10.74 11.86
CA ASN A 48 17.22 10.42 12.63
C ASN A 48 16.91 10.50 14.12
N GLN A 49 17.29 9.46 14.87
CA GLN A 49 17.12 9.36 16.31
C GLN A 49 18.48 9.21 16.98
N THR A 50 18.66 9.87 18.13
CA THR A 50 19.83 9.71 18.99
C THR A 50 19.33 9.23 20.34
N VAL A 51 19.77 8.03 20.73
CA VAL A 51 19.37 7.38 21.97
C VAL A 51 20.60 6.98 22.77
N VAL A 52 20.40 6.73 24.07
CA VAL A 52 21.48 6.28 24.95
C VAL A 52 21.84 4.83 24.60
N VAL A 53 23.12 4.48 24.72
CA VAL A 53 23.57 3.10 24.47
C VAL A 53 22.88 2.17 25.45
N GLY A 54 22.26 1.11 24.92
CA GLY A 54 21.52 0.11 25.69
C GLY A 54 20.04 0.44 25.92
N SER A 55 19.55 1.61 25.47
CA SER A 55 18.11 1.89 25.44
C SER A 55 17.47 1.48 24.13
N ASP A 56 16.14 1.32 24.16
CA ASP A 56 15.35 1.08 22.96
C ASP A 56 15.19 2.34 22.11
N VAL A 57 14.98 2.16 20.80
CA VAL A 57 14.70 3.22 19.84
C VAL A 57 13.48 2.85 19.01
N GLU A 58 12.64 3.83 18.71
CA GLU A 58 11.44 3.63 17.89
C GLU A 58 11.53 4.44 16.59
N PHE A 59 11.42 3.75 15.46
CA PHE A 59 11.37 4.37 14.14
C PHE A 59 9.96 4.27 13.57
N HIS A 60 9.45 5.40 13.08
CA HIS A 60 8.13 5.48 12.47
C HIS A 60 8.27 5.45 10.95
N CYS A 61 7.57 4.52 10.30
CA CYS A 61 7.42 4.46 8.85
C CYS A 61 5.95 4.67 8.51
N LYS A 62 5.64 5.82 7.89
CA LYS A 62 4.29 6.13 7.41
C LYS A 62 4.28 6.09 5.90
N VAL A 63 3.43 5.23 5.35
CA VAL A 63 3.30 4.99 3.92
C VAL A 63 1.89 5.38 3.49
N TYR A 64 1.79 6.22 2.48
CA TYR A 64 0.54 6.47 1.77
C TYR A 64 0.46 5.51 0.59
N SER A 65 -0.59 4.70 0.54
CA SER A 65 -0.93 3.85 -0.60
C SER A 65 -2.42 3.47 -0.55
N ASP A 66 -3.03 3.40 -1.71
CA ASP A 66 -4.39 2.89 -1.94
C ASP A 66 -4.45 1.34 -1.91
N ALA A 67 -3.30 0.68 -2.12
CA ALA A 67 -3.12 -0.76 -1.98
C ALA A 67 -2.50 -1.11 -0.61
N GLN A 68 -2.67 -2.36 -0.17
CA GLN A 68 -2.02 -2.88 1.04
C GLN A 68 -0.49 -2.90 0.83
N PRO A 69 0.30 -2.07 1.56
CA PRO A 69 1.73 -2.02 1.35
C PRO A 69 2.44 -3.20 2.03
N HIS A 70 3.53 -3.66 1.42
CA HIS A 70 4.49 -4.56 2.05
C HIS A 70 5.63 -3.72 2.65
N ILE A 71 5.80 -3.76 3.97
CA ILE A 71 6.76 -2.93 4.69
C ILE A 71 7.87 -3.83 5.25
N GLN A 72 9.12 -3.48 4.95
CA GLN A 72 10.30 -4.16 5.49
C GLN A 72 11.29 -3.15 6.07
N TRP A 73 11.93 -3.52 7.17
CA TRP A 73 12.97 -2.73 7.80
C TRP A 73 14.34 -3.30 7.47
N LEU A 74 15.22 -2.43 6.97
CA LEU A 74 16.57 -2.81 6.56
C LEU A 74 17.60 -2.02 7.37
N LYS A 75 18.66 -2.71 7.80
CA LYS A 75 19.83 -2.11 8.41
C LYS A 75 21.03 -2.28 7.47
N HIS A 76 21.62 -1.18 7.02
CA HIS A 76 22.89 -1.23 6.31
C HIS A 76 23.99 -1.79 7.22
N ILE A 77 24.82 -2.66 6.65
CA ILE A 77 25.96 -3.28 7.33
C ILE A 77 27.23 -3.13 6.51
N GLU A 78 28.36 -3.25 7.18
CA GLU A 78 29.68 -3.28 6.55
C GLU A 78 30.23 -4.70 6.55
N VAL A 79 30.68 -5.15 5.38
CA VAL A 79 31.34 -6.45 5.20
C VAL A 79 32.73 -6.18 4.66
N ASN A 80 33.77 -6.57 5.40
CA ASN A 80 35.17 -6.32 5.03
C ASN A 80 35.47 -4.83 4.72
N GLY A 81 34.80 -3.91 5.42
CA GLY A 81 34.97 -2.46 5.24
C GLY A 81 34.22 -1.86 4.04
N SER A 82 33.46 -2.65 3.27
CA SER A 82 32.56 -2.12 2.24
C SER A 82 31.09 -2.26 2.63
N GLN A 83 30.30 -1.23 2.34
CA GLN A 83 28.83 -1.26 2.46
C GLN A 83 28.15 -1.80 1.21
N TYR A 84 28.90 -1.98 0.13
CA TYR A 84 28.41 -2.43 -1.16
C TYR A 84 29.18 -3.67 -1.62
N GLY A 85 28.44 -4.60 -2.21
CA GLY A 85 28.99 -5.77 -2.88
C GLY A 85 29.63 -5.41 -4.22
N PRO A 86 30.32 -6.38 -4.85
CA PRO A 86 30.96 -6.20 -6.16
C PRO A 86 29.97 -5.90 -7.29
N ASN A 87 28.69 -6.18 -7.09
CA ASN A 87 27.58 -5.86 -7.99
C ASN A 87 26.95 -4.47 -7.73
N GLY A 88 27.46 -3.70 -6.76
CA GLY A 88 26.89 -2.41 -6.35
C GLY A 88 25.65 -2.51 -5.48
N ALA A 89 25.21 -3.71 -5.11
CA ALA A 89 24.10 -3.88 -4.17
C ALA A 89 24.57 -3.59 -2.73
N PRO A 90 23.80 -2.85 -1.92
CA PRO A 90 24.17 -2.60 -0.53
C PRO A 90 24.07 -3.89 0.29
N TYR A 91 25.01 -4.07 1.22
CA TYR A 91 24.87 -5.09 2.25
C TYR A 91 23.86 -4.61 3.29
N VAL A 92 22.79 -5.39 3.45
CA VAL A 92 21.69 -5.07 4.36
C VAL A 92 21.29 -6.31 5.14
N ASN A 93 20.91 -6.10 6.40
CA ASN A 93 20.20 -7.07 7.21
C ASN A 93 18.71 -6.72 7.24
N ILE A 94 17.86 -7.72 7.02
CA ILE A 94 16.42 -7.60 7.19
C ILE A 94 16.12 -7.69 8.69
N LEU A 95 15.51 -6.65 9.23
CA LEU A 95 15.10 -6.60 10.64
C LEU A 95 13.67 -7.14 10.82
N LYS A 96 12.78 -6.84 9.88
CA LYS A 96 11.37 -7.26 9.87
C LYS A 96 10.77 -7.16 8.48
#